data_AF-A0A2E3Q0J7-F1
#
_entry.id   AF-A0A2E3Q0J7-F1
#
_cell.length_a   1.000
_cell.length_b   1.000
_cell.length_c   1.000
_cell.angle_alpha   90.00
_cell.angle_beta   90.00
_cell.angle_gamma   90.00
#
_symmetry.space_group_name_H-M   'P 1'
#
loop_
_entity.id
_entity.type
_entity.pdbx_description
1 polymer ?
#
loop_
_entity_poly.entity_id
_entity_poly.type
_entity_poly.pdbx_seq_one_letter_code
_entity_poly.pdbx_strand_id
1 'polypeptide(L)'
;MPSPFRSRVRVGFTVVELLVVLAIIILLVGILLVGLTQAAGSAQAAQTRFLMNSMAAGLVQFKRDHGYLPPVLGDGSQFGGAGTPNNLPGWSRDVILAPAWSPNDPGGPAIAGRQAWFSLTSPAEYLLGYGNRTGDGYGLVGSISDAPVDSPGYFETPTLGFRAPGGDGAWGAVFNPRQGFESLTGVYAARNPGNANLPYVSDPSGGSSANNTLVRGRIFGPYLELKDENLLGGLRPDGSISRPEDPDYDIRPKVILDYWGTPIRYYRNPYNGGDPAAVTRSLDLSDVFALRPWSFEEGVLVEGVADANGDRSSSSQLQSGEFALMSLGADRRETPGTRVDESEFNRDNIVEIGP
;
A
#
# COMPACT_ATOMS: atom_id res chain seq x y z
N MET A 1 22.99 -8.06 -88.76
CA MET A 1 23.05 -9.15 -87.76
C MET A 1 22.29 -8.70 -86.51
N PRO A 2 21.16 -9.31 -86.13
CA PRO A 2 20.47 -8.97 -84.89
C PRO A 2 20.92 -9.90 -83.74
N SER A 3 21.18 -9.33 -82.56
CA SER A 3 21.51 -10.09 -81.34
C SER A 3 20.26 -10.76 -80.75
N PRO A 4 20.31 -12.03 -80.31
CA PRO A 4 19.18 -12.64 -79.63
C PRO A 4 19.02 -12.02 -78.24
N PHE A 5 17.88 -11.36 -78.00
CA PHE A 5 17.46 -10.99 -76.65
C PHE A 5 17.23 -12.27 -75.83
N ARG A 6 18.07 -12.52 -74.82
CA ARG A 6 17.82 -13.59 -73.84
C ARG A 6 16.51 -13.28 -73.12
N SER A 7 15.46 -14.06 -73.38
CA SER A 7 14.25 -14.00 -72.58
C SER A 7 14.60 -14.48 -71.16
N ARG A 8 14.49 -13.58 -70.20
CA ARG A 8 14.64 -13.91 -68.79
C ARG A 8 13.38 -14.69 -68.41
N VAL A 9 13.48 -16.00 -68.24
CA VAL A 9 12.39 -16.84 -67.75
C VAL A 9 11.97 -16.27 -66.39
N ARG A 10 10.78 -15.69 -66.32
CA ARG A 10 10.18 -15.31 -65.04
C ARG A 10 9.72 -16.61 -64.40
N VAL A 11 10.47 -17.07 -63.41
CA VAL A 11 10.05 -18.18 -62.55
C VAL A 11 8.94 -17.62 -61.66
N GLY A 12 7.69 -18.00 -61.95
CA GLY A 12 6.55 -17.61 -61.13
C GLY A 12 6.49 -18.45 -59.86
N PHE A 13 6.11 -17.85 -58.75
CA PHE A 13 5.88 -18.55 -57.49
C PHE A 13 4.65 -19.46 -57.62
N THR A 14 4.76 -20.71 -57.18
CA THR A 14 3.63 -21.63 -57.12
C THR A 14 2.74 -21.33 -55.91
N VAL A 15 1.46 -21.69 -56.00
CA VAL A 15 0.52 -21.60 -54.87
C VAL A 15 1.02 -22.40 -53.66
N VAL A 16 1.70 -23.53 -53.91
CA VAL A 16 2.25 -24.39 -52.85
C VAL A 16 3.38 -23.68 -52.10
N GLU A 17 4.32 -23.05 -52.80
CA GLU A 17 5.42 -22.31 -52.15
C GLU A 17 4.89 -21.13 -51.33
N LEU A 18 3.87 -20.43 -51.83
CA LEU A 18 3.22 -19.36 -51.07
C LEU A 18 2.55 -19.90 -49.79
N LEU A 19 1.87 -21.05 -49.88
CA LEU A 19 1.22 -21.69 -48.73
C LEU A 19 2.22 -22.15 -47.67
N VAL A 20 3.35 -22.74 -48.09
CA VAL A 20 4.41 -23.17 -47.16
C VAL A 20 5.03 -21.98 -46.44
N VAL A 21 5.33 -20.90 -47.16
CA VAL A 21 5.88 -19.67 -46.55
C VAL A 21 4.89 -19.09 -45.54
N LEU A 22 3.60 -19.02 -45.89
CA LEU A 22 2.58 -18.53 -44.97
C LEU A 22 2.46 -19.42 -43.73
N ALA A 23 2.51 -20.75 -43.89
CA ALA A 23 2.49 -21.69 -42.76
C ALA A 23 3.68 -21.46 -41.81
N ILE A 24 4.88 -21.22 -42.35
CA ILE A 24 6.07 -20.90 -41.55
C ILE A 24 5.90 -19.55 -40.83
N ILE A 25 5.39 -18.52 -41.49
CA ILE A 25 5.16 -17.21 -40.86
C ILE A 25 4.16 -17.33 -39.71
N ILE A 26 3.03 -18.02 -39.92
CA ILE A 26 2.01 -18.22 -38.88
C ILE A 26 2.61 -18.97 -37.68
N LEU A 27 3.42 -20.01 -37.93
CA LEU A 27 4.11 -20.74 -36.87
C LEU A 27 5.07 -19.84 -36.08
N LEU A 28 5.90 -19.06 -36.77
CA LEU A 28 6.87 -18.16 -36.15
C LEU A 28 6.20 -17.06 -35.33
N VAL A 29 5.12 -16.45 -35.86
CA VAL A 29 4.33 -15.45 -35.14
C VAL A 29 3.67 -16.08 -33.90
N GLY A 30 3.14 -17.30 -34.00
CA GLY A 30 2.56 -18.01 -32.86
C GLY A 30 3.55 -18.21 -31.71
N ILE A 31 4.76 -18.68 -32.01
CA ILE A 31 5.82 -18.85 -30.99
C ILE A 31 6.25 -17.51 -30.41
N LEU A 32 6.40 -16.48 -31.26
CA LEU A 32 6.79 -15.14 -30.83
C LEU A 32 5.78 -14.52 -29.85
N LEU A 33 4.48 -14.67 -30.11
CA LEU A 33 3.43 -14.12 -29.24
C LEU A 33 3.46 -14.74 -27.85
N VAL A 34 3.64 -16.06 -27.74
CA VAL A 34 3.75 -16.75 -26.44
C VAL A 34 5.00 -16.32 -25.67
N GLY A 35 6.13 -16.15 -26.36
CA GLY A 35 7.36 -15.64 -25.73
C GLY A 35 7.19 -14.21 -25.21
N LEU A 36 6.49 -13.36 -25.97
CA LEU A 36 6.28 -11.96 -25.60
C LEU A 36 5.38 -11.80 -24.37
N THR A 37 4.32 -12.60 -24.23
CA THR A 37 3.42 -12.50 -23.06
C THR A 37 4.13 -12.91 -21.77
N GLN A 38 4.95 -13.96 -21.79
CA GLN A 38 5.76 -14.36 -20.63
C GLN A 38 6.81 -13.31 -20.27
N ALA A 39 7.49 -12.73 -21.27
CA ALA A 39 8.46 -11.68 -21.05
C ALA A 39 7.80 -10.42 -20.47
N ALA A 40 6.61 -10.05 -20.96
CA ALA A 40 5.83 -8.95 -20.44
C ALA A 40 5.44 -9.18 -18.97
N GLY A 41 4.85 -10.34 -18.64
CA GLY A 41 4.51 -10.66 -17.24
C GLY A 41 5.72 -10.63 -16.30
N SER A 42 6.87 -11.13 -16.75
CA SER A 42 8.12 -11.06 -15.99
C SER A 42 8.59 -9.62 -15.76
N ALA A 43 8.49 -8.76 -16.78
CA ALA A 43 8.85 -7.35 -16.67
C ALA A 43 7.91 -6.58 -15.72
N GLN A 44 6.61 -6.87 -15.76
CA GLN A 44 5.61 -6.28 -14.87
C GLN A 44 5.90 -6.63 -13.41
N ALA A 45 6.15 -7.92 -13.12
CA ALA A 45 6.54 -8.36 -11.79
C ALA A 45 7.87 -7.73 -11.32
N ALA A 46 8.84 -7.58 -12.22
CA ALA A 46 10.11 -6.90 -11.90
C ALA A 46 9.91 -5.41 -11.56
N GLN A 47 9.02 -4.71 -12.27
CA GLN A 47 8.69 -3.31 -11.98
C GLN A 47 8.01 -3.17 -10.62
N THR A 48 7.04 -4.05 -10.30
CA THR A 48 6.39 -4.08 -8.98
C THR A 48 7.41 -4.35 -7.87
N ARG A 49 8.32 -5.31 -8.03
CA ARG A 49 9.42 -5.56 -7.07
C ARG A 49 10.31 -4.35 -6.88
N PHE A 50 10.67 -3.64 -7.96
CA PHE A 50 11.49 -2.43 -7.87
C PHE A 50 10.80 -1.33 -7.05
N LEU A 51 9.49 -1.15 -7.24
CA LEU A 51 8.67 -0.22 -6.45
C LEU A 51 8.64 -0.64 -4.98
N MET A 52 8.36 -1.90 -4.69
CA MET A 52 8.32 -2.43 -3.31
C MET A 52 9.67 -2.29 -2.61
N ASN A 53 10.78 -2.52 -3.31
CA ASN A 53 12.13 -2.30 -2.76
C ASN A 53 12.37 -0.82 -2.42
N SER A 54 11.87 0.10 -3.25
CA SER A 54 11.96 1.55 -2.98
C SER A 54 11.11 1.93 -1.76
N MET A 55 9.91 1.35 -1.64
CA MET A 55 9.06 1.51 -0.46
C MET A 55 9.73 0.95 0.80
N ALA A 56 10.33 -0.24 0.73
CA ALA A 56 11.04 -0.85 1.85
C ALA A 56 12.19 0.02 2.33
N ALA A 57 12.98 0.59 1.41
CA ALA A 57 14.03 1.55 1.76
C ALA A 57 13.46 2.81 2.45
N GLY A 58 12.33 3.33 1.96
CA GLY A 58 11.61 4.45 2.59
C GLY A 58 11.11 4.13 3.99
N LEU A 59 10.58 2.92 4.22
CA LEU A 59 10.11 2.46 5.54
C LEU A 59 11.27 2.32 6.53
N VAL A 60 12.41 1.79 6.08
CA VAL A 60 13.64 1.73 6.89
C VAL A 60 14.11 3.14 7.27
N GLN A 61 14.05 4.09 6.34
CA GLN A 61 14.42 5.48 6.62
C GLN A 61 13.44 6.14 7.61
N PHE A 62 12.14 5.97 7.42
CA PHE A 62 11.12 6.43 8.38
C PHE A 62 11.41 5.89 9.79
N LYS A 63 11.69 4.59 9.91
CA LYS A 63 12.01 3.96 11.19
C LYS A 63 13.27 4.54 11.83
N ARG A 64 14.29 4.89 11.04
CA ARG A 64 15.50 5.55 11.56
C ARG A 64 15.19 6.93 12.13
N ASP A 65 14.31 7.69 11.48
CA ASP A 65 13.97 9.05 11.90
C ASP A 65 12.98 9.09 13.09
N HIS A 66 12.08 8.10 13.20
CA HIS A 66 11.02 8.09 14.22
C HIS A 66 11.16 7.02 15.31
N GLY A 67 12.02 6.01 15.10
CA GLY A 67 12.26 4.91 16.05
C GLY A 67 11.27 3.76 15.96
N TYR A 68 10.27 3.84 15.08
CA TYR A 68 9.24 2.83 14.86
C TYR A 68 8.82 2.77 13.39
N LEU A 69 8.19 1.68 12.96
CA LEU A 69 7.57 1.59 11.64
C LEU A 69 6.22 2.32 11.62
N PRO A 70 5.69 2.76 10.46
CA PRO A 70 4.36 3.35 10.37
C PRO A 70 3.27 2.45 11.00
N PRO A 71 2.30 3.02 11.75
CA PRO A 71 1.17 2.25 12.30
C PRO A 71 0.32 1.64 11.19
N VAL A 72 -0.53 0.68 11.53
CA VAL A 72 -1.49 0.13 10.58
C VAL A 72 -2.73 1.03 10.55
N LEU A 73 -2.95 1.70 9.42
CA LEU A 73 -4.14 2.49 9.17
C LEU A 73 -5.20 1.72 8.37
N GLY A 74 -6.47 2.02 8.61
CA GLY A 74 -7.57 1.52 7.79
C GLY A 74 -8.92 1.97 8.32
N ASP A 75 -9.98 1.24 7.97
CA ASP A 75 -11.33 1.55 8.44
C ASP A 75 -11.54 0.96 9.85
N GLY A 76 -11.55 1.83 10.86
CA GLY A 76 -11.76 1.42 12.25
C GLY A 76 -13.06 0.66 12.48
N SER A 77 -14.10 0.89 11.65
CA SER A 77 -15.40 0.21 11.78
C SER A 77 -15.33 -1.27 11.42
N GLN A 78 -14.40 -1.68 10.54
CA GLN A 78 -14.21 -3.07 10.15
C GLN A 78 -13.66 -3.94 11.28
N PHE A 79 -13.02 -3.34 12.27
CA PHE A 79 -12.39 -4.02 13.41
C PHE A 79 -13.11 -3.74 14.74
N GLY A 80 -14.39 -3.35 14.67
CA GLY A 80 -15.23 -3.11 15.85
C GLY A 80 -14.90 -1.81 16.61
N GLY A 81 -14.06 -0.94 16.04
CA GLY A 81 -13.78 0.39 16.56
C GLY A 81 -14.75 1.44 16.01
N ALA A 82 -14.74 2.61 16.63
CA ALA A 82 -15.36 3.79 16.00
C ALA A 82 -14.44 4.27 14.87
N GLY A 83 -14.96 4.35 13.64
CA GLY A 83 -14.21 4.77 12.46
C GLY A 83 -14.73 6.09 11.88
N THR A 84 -13.87 6.78 11.14
CA THR A 84 -14.25 7.94 10.34
C THR A 84 -15.24 7.51 9.25
N PRO A 85 -16.42 8.15 9.13
CA PRO A 85 -17.39 7.87 8.07
C PRO A 85 -16.77 7.88 6.66
N ASN A 86 -17.21 6.95 5.80
CA ASN A 86 -16.62 6.70 4.48
C ASN A 86 -16.74 7.83 3.45
N ASN A 87 -17.53 8.85 3.76
CA ASN A 87 -17.69 10.08 2.98
C ASN A 87 -16.81 11.24 3.49
N LEU A 88 -15.97 11.00 4.49
CA LEU A 88 -15.07 12.01 5.06
C LEU A 88 -13.59 11.71 4.72
N PRO A 89 -12.73 12.74 4.60
CA PRO A 89 -11.32 12.57 4.18
C PRO A 89 -10.42 11.70 5.08
N GLY A 90 -10.89 11.38 6.29
CA GLY A 90 -10.16 10.55 7.26
C GLY A 90 -10.50 9.05 7.17
N TRP A 91 -11.48 8.66 6.36
CA TRP A 91 -11.82 7.25 6.19
C TRP A 91 -10.63 6.46 5.63
N SER A 92 -10.44 5.23 6.14
CA SER A 92 -9.26 4.40 5.90
C SER A 92 -7.92 5.02 6.33
N ARG A 93 -7.92 6.05 7.17
CA ARG A 93 -6.70 6.69 7.74
C ARG A 93 -6.71 6.73 9.26
N ASP A 94 -7.57 5.94 9.88
CA ASP A 94 -7.65 5.74 11.33
C ASP A 94 -6.69 4.62 11.74
N VAL A 95 -6.11 4.72 12.94
CA VAL A 95 -5.26 3.66 13.49
C VAL A 95 -6.11 2.44 13.82
N ILE A 96 -5.75 1.29 13.24
CA ILE A 96 -6.32 0.00 13.62
C ILE A 96 -5.39 -0.62 14.66
N LEU A 97 -5.89 -0.73 15.89
CA LEU A 97 -5.18 -1.43 16.95
C LEU A 97 -4.94 -2.88 16.57
N ALA A 98 -3.78 -3.41 16.98
CA ALA A 98 -3.47 -4.81 16.76
C ALA A 98 -4.55 -5.71 17.38
N PRO A 99 -4.92 -6.83 16.72
CA PRO A 99 -5.90 -7.76 17.25
C PRO A 99 -5.43 -8.27 18.63
N ALA A 100 -6.36 -8.31 19.59
CA ALA A 100 -6.09 -8.86 20.91
C ALA A 100 -5.71 -10.35 20.77
N TRP A 101 -4.53 -10.71 21.27
CA TRP A 101 -4.00 -12.06 21.14
C TRP A 101 -3.63 -12.67 22.49
N SER A 102 -3.94 -13.96 22.65
CA SER A 102 -3.58 -14.77 23.83
C SER A 102 -2.36 -15.63 23.52
N PRO A 103 -1.28 -15.56 24.31
CA PRO A 103 -0.04 -16.29 24.04
C PRO A 103 -0.10 -17.81 24.03
N ASN A 104 -1.15 -18.38 24.61
CA ASN A 104 -1.18 -19.81 24.91
C ASN A 104 -2.16 -20.59 24.03
N ASP A 105 -3.01 -19.92 23.24
CA ASP A 105 -3.91 -20.54 22.27
C ASP A 105 -4.52 -19.46 21.35
N PRO A 106 -3.96 -19.19 20.15
CA PRO A 106 -4.63 -18.36 19.17
C PRO A 106 -5.90 -19.09 18.69
N GLY A 107 -7.04 -18.78 19.30
CA GLY A 107 -8.33 -19.18 18.74
C GLY A 107 -8.54 -18.62 17.33
N GLY A 108 -9.41 -19.25 16.55
CA GLY A 108 -9.71 -18.84 15.17
C GLY A 108 -9.91 -17.33 14.92
N PRO A 109 -10.61 -16.59 15.80
CA PRO A 109 -10.79 -15.14 15.63
C PRO A 109 -9.48 -14.33 15.68
N ALA A 110 -8.50 -14.75 16.49
CA ALA A 110 -7.22 -14.04 16.58
C ALA A 110 -6.37 -14.26 15.32
N ILE A 111 -6.42 -15.47 14.77
CA ILE A 111 -5.75 -15.81 13.50
C ILE A 111 -6.38 -15.03 12.36
N ALA A 112 -7.72 -15.03 12.26
CA ALA A 112 -8.45 -14.28 11.25
C ALA A 112 -8.18 -12.77 11.35
N GLY A 113 -8.18 -12.22 12.58
CA GLY A 113 -7.81 -10.84 12.83
C GLY A 113 -6.39 -10.52 12.36
N ARG A 114 -5.42 -11.43 12.57
CA ARG A 114 -4.04 -11.26 12.07
C ARG A 114 -3.97 -11.27 10.54
N GLN A 115 -4.72 -12.14 9.86
CA GLN A 115 -4.75 -12.18 8.39
C GLN A 115 -5.28 -10.85 7.80
N ALA A 116 -6.27 -10.26 8.45
CA ALA A 116 -6.91 -9.02 8.03
C ALA A 116 -6.17 -7.75 8.48
N TRP A 117 -5.20 -7.85 9.39
CA TRP A 117 -4.50 -6.70 9.96
C TRP A 117 -3.34 -6.23 9.06
N PHE A 118 -3.69 -5.41 8.07
CA PHE A 118 -2.76 -4.72 7.16
C PHE A 118 -3.29 -3.33 6.81
N SER A 119 -2.44 -2.51 6.20
CA SER A 119 -2.83 -1.20 5.71
C SER A 119 -2.59 -1.05 4.22
N LEU A 120 -3.49 -0.34 3.54
CA LEU A 120 -3.32 0.12 2.16
C LEU A 120 -2.82 1.57 2.10
N THR A 121 -3.16 2.36 3.11
CA THR A 121 -3.00 3.83 3.12
C THR A 121 -1.77 4.28 3.88
N SER A 122 -1.29 3.50 4.85
CA SER A 122 -0.10 3.86 5.65
C SER A 122 1.13 4.13 4.78
N PRO A 123 1.48 3.31 3.78
CA PRO A 123 2.64 3.62 2.94
C PRO A 123 2.54 4.99 2.24
N ALA A 124 1.39 5.32 1.66
CA ALA A 124 1.21 6.62 1.03
C ALA A 124 1.27 7.75 2.07
N GLU A 125 0.60 7.59 3.22
CA GLU A 125 0.52 8.59 4.28
C GLU A 125 1.91 8.94 4.83
N TYR A 126 2.73 7.92 5.13
CA TYR A 126 3.99 8.10 5.85
C TYR A 126 5.22 8.12 4.95
N LEU A 127 5.16 7.63 3.71
CA LEU A 127 6.29 7.72 2.77
C LEU A 127 6.19 8.93 1.85
N LEU A 128 4.98 9.34 1.45
CA LEU A 128 4.80 10.50 0.60
C LEU A 128 4.42 11.74 1.41
N GLY A 129 3.60 11.58 2.46
CA GLY A 129 3.05 12.72 3.18
C GLY A 129 2.11 13.54 2.31
N TYR A 130 1.09 12.92 1.73
CA TYR A 130 0.08 13.60 0.90
C TYR A 130 -0.98 14.36 1.71
N GLY A 131 -0.77 14.47 3.03
CA GLY A 131 -1.66 15.17 3.94
C GLY A 131 -1.55 16.69 3.78
N ASN A 132 -2.59 17.36 4.25
CA ASN A 132 -2.60 18.81 4.42
C ASN A 132 -2.67 19.15 5.92
N ARG A 133 -2.78 20.44 6.25
CA ARG A 133 -2.89 20.90 7.66
C ARG A 133 -3.93 20.19 8.49
N THR A 134 -5.00 19.73 7.84
CA THR A 134 -6.10 19.06 8.52
C THR A 134 -5.71 17.66 9.00
N GLY A 135 -4.74 17.02 8.35
CA GLY A 135 -4.31 15.65 8.65
C GLY A 135 -3.12 15.56 9.58
N ASP A 136 -2.07 16.33 9.35
CA ASP A 136 -0.80 16.22 10.07
C ASP A 136 -0.32 17.58 10.62
N GLY A 137 -1.10 18.65 10.43
CA GLY A 137 -0.76 20.01 10.84
C GLY A 137 0.23 20.72 9.91
N TYR A 138 0.52 20.18 8.73
CA TYR A 138 1.45 20.71 7.74
C TYR A 138 0.87 21.81 6.81
N GLY A 139 1.69 22.59 6.08
CA GLY A 139 1.20 23.37 4.94
C GLY A 139 0.59 24.76 5.20
N LEU A 140 1.36 25.71 5.73
CA LEU A 140 1.01 27.14 5.57
C LEU A 140 2.27 28.04 5.56
N VAL A 141 2.36 28.95 4.59
CA VAL A 141 3.39 30.01 4.51
C VAL A 141 2.75 31.39 4.72
N GLY A 142 2.36 31.75 5.94
CA GLY A 142 1.77 33.07 6.25
C GLY A 142 1.11 33.23 7.62
N SER A 143 0.31 34.29 7.80
CA SER A 143 -0.61 34.47 8.94
C SER A 143 -2.05 34.22 8.47
N ILE A 144 -2.83 33.46 9.24
CA ILE A 144 -4.27 33.16 8.97
C ILE A 144 -5.14 34.42 9.14
N SER A 145 -4.65 35.45 9.81
CA SER A 145 -5.35 36.72 9.93
C SER A 145 -5.41 37.43 8.57
N ASP A 146 -6.49 37.19 7.83
CA ASP A 146 -7.03 38.03 6.75
C ASP A 146 -6.42 37.93 5.35
N ALA A 147 -5.59 36.92 5.03
CA ALA A 147 -5.08 36.78 3.67
C ALA A 147 -6.14 36.11 2.74
N PRO A 148 -6.40 36.63 1.52
CA PRO A 148 -7.22 35.94 0.52
C PRO A 148 -6.76 34.50 0.25
N VAL A 149 -7.68 33.60 -0.13
CA VAL A 149 -7.41 32.17 -0.40
C VAL A 149 -6.28 31.96 -1.43
N ASP A 150 -6.07 32.94 -2.32
CA ASP A 150 -5.05 32.93 -3.37
C ASP A 150 -3.71 33.54 -2.92
N SER A 151 -3.57 33.90 -1.65
CA SER A 151 -2.34 34.49 -1.11
C SER A 151 -1.25 33.43 -0.99
N PRO A 152 0.04 33.79 -1.17
CA PRO A 152 1.21 33.00 -0.76
C PRO A 152 1.02 32.33 0.62
N GLY A 153 0.34 33.07 1.50
CA GLY A 153 -0.24 32.70 2.79
C GLY A 153 -0.97 31.38 2.91
N TYR A 154 -1.66 30.93 1.86
CA TYR A 154 -2.58 29.79 1.90
C TYR A 154 -2.07 28.58 1.09
N PHE A 155 -1.04 28.76 0.26
CA PHE A 155 -0.50 27.65 -0.52
C PHE A 155 0.31 26.68 0.34
N GLU A 156 0.00 25.41 0.20
CA GLU A 156 0.71 24.31 0.84
C GLU A 156 2.01 24.08 0.09
N THR A 157 3.13 24.48 0.69
CA THR A 157 4.46 24.30 0.10
C THR A 157 5.48 23.83 1.12
N PRO A 158 6.31 22.81 0.79
CA PRO A 158 6.14 21.84 -0.32
C PRO A 158 4.81 21.04 -0.30
N THR A 159 4.48 20.33 -1.38
CA THR A 159 3.22 19.56 -1.50
C THR A 159 3.28 18.15 -0.90
N LEU A 160 4.49 17.69 -0.56
CA LEU A 160 4.76 16.36 0.00
C LEU A 160 5.58 16.48 1.28
N GLY A 161 5.51 15.43 2.09
CA GLY A 161 6.08 15.36 3.43
C GLY A 161 5.05 15.63 4.52
N PHE A 162 5.47 15.43 5.76
CA PHE A 162 4.57 15.55 6.90
C PHE A 162 5.30 15.99 8.16
N ARG A 163 4.55 16.38 9.19
CA ARG A 163 5.11 16.65 10.53
C ARG A 163 5.35 15.38 11.32
N ALA A 164 6.31 15.40 12.24
CA ALA A 164 6.57 14.28 13.12
C ALA A 164 5.26 13.72 13.74
N PRO A 165 4.97 12.42 13.58
CA PRO A 165 3.68 11.86 13.98
C PRO A 165 3.59 11.55 15.48
N GLY A 166 4.58 11.95 16.28
CA GLY A 166 4.58 11.80 17.73
C GLY A 166 4.90 10.38 18.21
N GLY A 167 4.63 10.08 19.47
CA GLY A 167 4.89 8.75 20.04
C GLY A 167 3.89 7.67 19.62
N ASP A 168 2.66 8.05 19.28
CA ASP A 168 1.61 7.12 18.83
C ASP A 168 1.63 6.86 17.32
N GLY A 169 2.51 7.55 16.59
CA GLY A 169 2.56 7.49 15.13
C GLY A 169 1.30 8.04 14.46
N ALA A 170 0.41 8.70 15.20
CA ALA A 170 -0.91 9.12 14.71
C ALA A 170 -1.21 10.58 15.09
N TRP A 171 -0.17 11.39 15.21
CA TRP A 171 -0.25 12.81 15.54
C TRP A 171 -1.07 13.08 16.80
N GLY A 172 -0.93 12.25 17.84
CA GLY A 172 -1.66 12.42 19.10
C GLY A 172 -3.09 11.88 19.09
N ALA A 173 -3.60 11.30 18.00
CA ALA A 173 -4.96 10.74 17.97
C ALA A 173 -5.19 9.58 18.96
N VAL A 174 -4.13 8.95 19.48
CA VAL A 174 -4.23 7.85 20.44
C VAL A 174 -3.91 8.33 21.85
N PHE A 175 -2.74 8.95 22.04
CA PHE A 175 -2.27 9.29 23.40
C PHE A 175 -2.76 10.62 23.93
N ASN A 176 -3.10 11.54 23.04
CA ASN A 176 -3.52 12.87 23.43
C ASN A 176 -4.48 13.47 22.38
N PRO A 177 -5.65 12.84 22.18
CA PRO A 177 -6.60 13.27 21.19
C PRO A 177 -7.11 14.68 21.53
N ARG A 178 -7.69 15.35 20.54
CA ARG A 178 -8.32 16.65 20.78
C ARG A 178 -9.45 16.55 21.80
N GLN A 179 -9.68 17.66 22.51
CA GLN A 179 -10.76 17.73 23.49
C GLN A 179 -12.12 17.48 22.81
N GLY A 180 -12.91 16.57 23.37
CA GLY A 180 -14.19 16.08 22.83
C GLY A 180 -14.09 14.79 21.98
N PHE A 181 -12.86 14.31 21.71
CA PHE A 181 -12.60 13.07 20.95
C PHE A 181 -11.90 12.00 21.79
N GLU A 182 -11.83 12.18 23.11
CA GLU A 182 -11.07 11.32 24.03
C GLU A 182 -11.61 9.88 24.09
N SER A 183 -12.87 9.67 23.72
CA SER A 183 -13.49 8.35 23.61
C SER A 183 -13.19 7.63 22.29
N LEU A 184 -12.59 8.31 21.30
CA LEU A 184 -12.32 7.79 19.96
C LEU A 184 -10.81 7.64 19.77
N THR A 185 -10.33 6.41 19.90
CA THR A 185 -8.89 6.11 19.80
C THR A 185 -8.43 6.04 18.34
N GLY A 186 -7.42 6.84 17.98
CA GLY A 186 -6.72 6.69 16.71
C GLY A 186 -7.46 7.20 15.47
N VAL A 187 -8.61 7.85 15.65
CA VAL A 187 -9.38 8.38 14.51
C VAL A 187 -8.75 9.65 13.95
N TYR A 188 -8.85 9.83 12.63
CA TYR A 188 -8.29 10.97 11.91
C TYR A 188 -8.77 12.33 12.47
N ALA A 189 -10.05 12.43 12.81
CA ALA A 189 -10.63 13.65 13.38
C ALA A 189 -10.05 14.02 14.77
N ALA A 190 -9.53 13.02 15.51
CA ALA A 190 -8.96 13.22 16.84
C ALA A 190 -7.50 13.66 16.82
N ARG A 191 -6.83 13.66 15.66
CA ARG A 191 -5.40 14.03 15.53
C ARG A 191 -5.10 15.40 16.12
N ASN A 192 -4.13 15.46 17.01
CA ASN A 192 -3.66 16.63 17.74
C ASN A 192 -2.14 16.88 17.60
N PRO A 193 -1.61 17.14 16.38
CA PRO A 193 -0.19 17.38 16.10
C PRO A 193 0.46 18.53 16.91
N GLY A 194 -0.33 19.40 17.53
CA GLY A 194 0.15 20.53 18.33
C GLY A 194 0.05 20.31 19.84
N ASN A 195 -0.47 19.18 20.32
CA ASN A 195 -0.87 18.99 21.72
C ASN A 195 -1.70 20.19 22.23
N ALA A 196 -2.62 20.67 21.39
CA ALA A 196 -3.47 21.80 21.71
C ALA A 196 -4.59 21.32 22.64
N ASN A 197 -4.77 22.02 23.77
CA ASN A 197 -5.91 21.81 24.67
C ASN A 197 -7.06 22.73 24.24
N LEU A 198 -7.58 22.53 23.02
CA LEU A 198 -8.67 23.32 22.45
C LEU A 198 -9.92 22.43 22.26
N PRO A 199 -11.13 22.94 22.60
CA PRO A 199 -12.37 22.23 22.33
C PRO A 199 -12.55 21.96 20.83
N TYR A 200 -13.24 20.88 20.48
CA TYR A 200 -13.75 20.72 19.12
C TYR A 200 -14.67 21.89 18.75
N VAL A 201 -14.14 22.79 17.92
CA VAL A 201 -14.94 23.82 17.28
C VAL A 201 -15.30 23.30 15.90
N SER A 202 -16.57 22.97 15.68
CA SER A 202 -17.09 22.73 14.34
C SER A 202 -16.82 23.98 13.51
N ASP A 203 -16.08 23.83 12.41
CA ASP A 203 -15.90 24.90 11.44
C ASP A 203 -17.29 25.42 10.99
N PRO A 204 -17.58 26.73 11.09
CA PRO A 204 -18.84 27.30 10.61
C PRO A 204 -19.11 27.09 9.12
N SER A 205 -18.10 26.71 8.31
CA SER A 205 -18.27 26.37 6.90
C SER A 205 -18.76 24.93 6.62
N GLY A 206 -19.01 24.11 7.64
CA GLY A 206 -19.57 22.77 7.45
C GLY A 206 -18.63 21.77 6.75
N GLY A 207 -17.33 22.08 6.69
CA GLY A 207 -16.28 21.18 6.21
C GLY A 207 -15.75 20.27 7.33
N SER A 208 -15.33 19.07 6.96
CA SER A 208 -14.90 17.98 7.86
C SER A 208 -13.78 18.38 8.83
N SER A 209 -14.03 18.32 10.15
CA SER A 209 -13.13 18.06 11.30
C SER A 209 -11.64 18.53 11.28
N ALA A 210 -11.31 19.63 10.60
CA ALA A 210 -9.92 20.04 10.37
C ALA A 210 -9.17 20.49 11.64
N ASN A 211 -7.87 20.18 11.74
CA ASN A 211 -6.99 20.86 12.71
C ASN A 211 -6.67 22.27 12.21
N ASN A 212 -7.14 23.30 12.92
CA ASN A 212 -6.78 24.69 12.59
C ASN A 212 -5.53 25.18 13.35
N THR A 213 -4.80 24.29 14.02
CA THR A 213 -3.58 24.64 14.76
C THR A 213 -2.41 24.83 13.80
N LEU A 214 -1.89 26.06 13.71
CA LEU A 214 -0.62 26.32 13.05
C LEU A 214 0.54 25.87 13.93
N VAL A 215 1.18 24.78 13.54
CA VAL A 215 2.40 24.31 14.19
C VAL A 215 3.60 24.80 13.38
N ARG A 216 4.79 24.96 13.97
CA ARG A 216 6.06 25.18 13.24
C ARG A 216 7.03 24.05 13.62
N GLY A 217 7.82 23.55 12.67
CA GLY A 217 8.67 22.39 12.93
C GLY A 217 9.35 21.84 11.68
N ARG A 218 10.26 20.87 11.90
CA ARG A 218 10.91 20.11 10.84
C ARG A 218 9.87 19.29 10.06
N ILE A 219 9.99 19.29 8.74
CA ILE A 219 9.22 18.44 7.83
C ILE A 219 10.03 17.17 7.60
N PHE A 220 9.33 16.04 7.60
CA PHE A 220 9.86 14.72 7.31
C PHE A 220 9.34 14.23 5.97
N GLY A 221 10.17 13.43 5.29
CA GLY A 221 9.88 12.93 3.96
C GLY A 221 9.87 14.01 2.86
N PRO A 222 9.35 13.68 1.66
CA PRO A 222 8.92 12.32 1.29
C PRO A 222 10.10 11.33 1.38
N TYR A 223 9.83 10.14 1.92
CA TYR A 223 10.78 9.01 1.98
C TYR A 223 10.73 8.13 0.74
N LEU A 224 9.76 8.38 -0.14
CA LEU A 224 9.60 7.71 -1.41
C LEU A 224 9.31 8.75 -2.49
N GLU A 225 10.04 8.66 -3.59
CA GLU A 225 9.72 9.40 -4.81
C GLU A 225 9.07 8.44 -5.81
N LEU A 226 7.86 8.76 -6.23
CA LEU A 226 7.18 8.00 -7.27
C LEU A 226 7.66 8.50 -8.64
N LYS A 227 8.08 7.57 -9.50
CA LYS A 227 8.51 7.89 -10.87
C LYS A 227 7.34 8.20 -11.81
N ASP A 228 6.14 7.74 -11.45
CA ASP A 228 4.92 7.86 -12.24
C ASP A 228 3.75 8.13 -11.29
N GLU A 229 2.98 9.18 -11.58
CA GLU A 229 1.79 9.56 -10.81
C GLU A 229 0.70 8.47 -10.88
N ASN A 230 0.71 7.63 -11.92
CA ASN A 230 -0.24 6.52 -12.06
C ASN A 230 -0.05 5.41 -11.01
N LEU A 231 1.09 5.41 -10.30
CA LEU A 231 1.34 4.53 -9.16
C LEU A 231 0.65 5.00 -7.87
N LEU A 232 -0.05 6.14 -7.90
CA LEU A 232 -0.82 6.66 -6.78
C LEU A 232 -2.32 6.67 -7.11
N GLY A 233 -3.11 5.98 -6.30
CA GLY A 233 -4.57 5.92 -6.44
C GLY A 233 -5.28 6.47 -5.22
N GLY A 234 -6.55 6.84 -5.36
CA GLY A 234 -7.46 7.13 -4.25
C GLY A 234 -8.34 5.92 -3.92
N LEU A 235 -8.32 5.41 -2.69
CA LEU A 235 -9.14 4.26 -2.31
C LEU A 235 -10.61 4.68 -2.12
N ARG A 236 -11.54 3.95 -2.75
CA ARG A 236 -12.99 4.13 -2.58
C ARG A 236 -13.59 3.09 -1.62
N PRO A 237 -14.76 3.35 -1.02
CA PRO A 237 -15.43 2.44 -0.07
C PRO A 237 -15.80 1.06 -0.63
N ASP A 238 -15.96 0.94 -1.95
CA ASP A 238 -16.21 -0.32 -2.64
C ASP A 238 -14.93 -1.10 -2.96
N GLY A 239 -13.76 -0.57 -2.58
CA GLY A 239 -12.45 -1.14 -2.89
C GLY A 239 -11.91 -0.76 -4.26
N SER A 240 -12.67 0.00 -5.07
CA SER A 240 -12.19 0.50 -6.35
C SER A 240 -11.20 1.66 -6.17
N ILE A 241 -10.42 1.94 -7.22
CA ILE A 241 -9.37 2.95 -7.20
C ILE A 241 -9.75 4.14 -8.06
N SER A 242 -9.74 5.32 -7.45
CA SER A 242 -9.85 6.63 -8.07
C SER A 242 -8.51 7.01 -8.68
N ARG A 243 -8.52 7.46 -9.94
CA ARG A 243 -7.33 7.90 -10.68
C ARG A 243 -7.20 9.42 -10.63
N PRO A 244 -6.01 10.00 -10.88
CA PRO A 244 -5.82 11.46 -10.83
C PRO A 244 -6.82 12.28 -11.65
N GLU A 245 -7.35 11.70 -12.74
CA GLU A 245 -8.38 12.30 -13.59
C GLU A 245 -9.81 12.29 -13.00
N ASP A 246 -10.07 11.49 -11.97
CA ASP A 246 -11.39 11.34 -11.37
C ASP A 246 -11.71 12.52 -10.42
N PRO A 247 -12.95 13.03 -10.40
CA PRO A 247 -13.32 14.21 -9.61
C PRO A 247 -13.27 13.98 -8.09
N ASP A 248 -13.26 12.71 -7.65
CA ASP A 248 -13.14 12.37 -6.24
C ASP A 248 -11.71 12.06 -5.81
N TYR A 249 -10.71 12.08 -6.70
CA TYR A 249 -9.34 11.68 -6.39
C TYR A 249 -8.78 12.39 -5.16
N ASP A 250 -8.87 13.71 -5.11
CA ASP A 250 -8.24 14.54 -4.09
C ASP A 250 -8.75 14.25 -2.67
N ILE A 251 -10.07 14.03 -2.54
CA ILE A 251 -10.70 13.78 -1.24
C ILE A 251 -10.46 12.36 -0.72
N ARG A 252 -9.98 11.44 -1.57
CA ARG A 252 -9.79 10.04 -1.20
C ARG A 252 -8.44 9.82 -0.51
N PRO A 253 -8.40 8.90 0.48
CA PRO A 253 -7.14 8.43 1.02
C PRO A 253 -6.30 7.81 -0.10
N LYS A 254 -5.02 8.16 -0.15
CA LYS A 254 -4.13 7.69 -1.21
C LYS A 254 -3.55 6.33 -0.85
N VAL A 255 -3.30 5.54 -1.88
CA VAL A 255 -2.71 4.21 -1.81
C VAL A 255 -1.68 4.06 -2.92
N ILE A 256 -0.59 3.35 -2.65
CA ILE A 256 0.43 3.05 -3.65
C ILE A 256 0.00 1.79 -4.39
N LEU A 257 0.01 1.86 -5.72
CA LEU A 257 -0.45 0.82 -6.60
C LEU A 257 0.73 0.03 -7.17
N ASP A 258 0.53 -1.26 -7.37
CA ASP A 258 1.40 -2.09 -8.19
C ASP A 258 1.22 -1.79 -9.69
N TYR A 259 1.96 -2.51 -10.54
CA TYR A 259 1.84 -2.37 -11.99
C TYR A 259 0.42 -2.59 -12.51
N TRP A 260 -0.36 -3.48 -11.88
CA TRP A 260 -1.70 -3.84 -12.32
C TRP A 260 -2.77 -2.88 -11.79
N GLY A 261 -2.40 -1.88 -11.00
CA GLY A 261 -3.31 -0.91 -10.42
C GLY A 261 -4.00 -1.40 -9.14
N THR A 262 -3.46 -2.45 -8.51
CA THR A 262 -3.92 -2.97 -7.22
C THR A 262 -3.13 -2.32 -6.10
N PRO A 263 -3.75 -1.92 -4.99
CA PRO A 263 -3.03 -1.39 -3.84
C PRO A 263 -2.04 -2.39 -3.25
N ILE A 264 -0.82 -1.93 -3.00
CA ILE A 264 0.19 -2.69 -2.26
C ILE A 264 -0.21 -2.71 -0.79
N ARG A 265 -0.26 -3.90 -0.21
CA ARG A 265 -0.58 -4.10 1.20
C ARG A 265 0.66 -4.00 2.05
N TYR A 266 0.54 -3.33 3.18
CA TYR A 266 1.59 -3.18 4.17
C TYR A 266 1.22 -3.92 5.45
N TYR A 267 2.08 -4.86 5.82
CA TYR A 267 2.03 -5.65 7.03
C TYR A 267 3.19 -5.28 7.93
N ARG A 268 3.01 -5.42 9.23
CA ARG A 268 4.08 -5.28 10.22
C ARG A 268 3.84 -6.19 11.40
N ASN A 269 4.81 -6.25 12.31
CA ASN A 269 4.60 -6.93 13.57
C ASN A 269 3.62 -6.12 14.48
N PRO A 270 2.70 -6.82 15.17
CA PRO A 270 1.75 -6.22 16.11
C PRO A 270 2.43 -5.41 17.20
N TYR A 271 1.74 -4.40 17.72
CA TYR A 271 2.24 -3.55 18.80
C TYR A 271 1.14 -3.26 19.83
N ASN A 272 1.55 -2.94 21.06
CA ASN A 272 0.64 -2.83 22.19
C ASN A 272 0.16 -1.38 22.43
N GLY A 273 -1.09 -1.22 22.87
CA GLY A 273 -1.62 0.05 23.40
C GLY A 273 -1.64 1.21 22.42
N GLY A 274 -1.51 0.95 21.12
CA GLY A 274 -1.41 2.00 20.10
C GLY A 274 -0.02 2.65 20.00
N ASP A 275 0.98 2.17 20.76
CA ASP A 275 2.38 2.58 20.64
C ASP A 275 3.07 1.77 19.52
N PRO A 276 3.34 2.34 18.34
CA PRO A 276 4.00 1.62 17.25
C PRO A 276 5.43 1.17 17.57
N ALA A 277 6.08 1.68 18.63
CA ALA A 277 7.39 1.20 19.09
C ALA A 277 7.30 -0.04 20.00
N ALA A 278 6.15 -0.26 20.65
CA ALA A 278 5.95 -1.36 21.60
C ALA A 278 5.56 -2.68 20.90
N VAL A 279 6.45 -3.19 20.05
CA VAL A 279 6.22 -4.40 19.24
C VAL A 279 6.10 -5.66 20.13
N THR A 280 5.05 -6.46 19.89
CA THR A 280 4.79 -7.71 20.59
C THR A 280 5.43 -8.88 19.82
N ARG A 281 6.24 -9.70 20.48
CA ARG A 281 7.03 -10.80 19.86
C ARG A 281 6.27 -12.09 19.57
N SER A 282 4.96 -12.00 19.53
CA SER A 282 4.15 -13.14 19.91
C SER A 282 3.32 -13.70 18.75
N LEU A 283 3.05 -12.84 17.77
CA LEU A 283 2.74 -13.23 16.40
C LEU A 283 3.69 -12.45 15.49
N ASP A 284 4.31 -13.13 14.53
CA ASP A 284 5.21 -12.53 13.55
C ASP A 284 4.63 -12.65 12.12
N LEU A 285 5.35 -12.16 11.11
CA LEU A 285 4.85 -12.18 9.73
C LEU A 285 4.73 -13.60 9.17
N SER A 286 5.39 -14.59 9.79
CA SER A 286 5.31 -16.00 9.39
C SER A 286 3.92 -16.59 9.65
N ASP A 287 3.09 -15.94 10.47
CA ASP A 287 1.71 -16.33 10.76
C ASP A 287 0.68 -15.81 9.74
N VAL A 288 1.10 -14.99 8.76
CA VAL A 288 0.20 -14.47 7.72
C VAL A 288 0.28 -15.38 6.49
N PHE A 289 -0.81 -16.05 6.14
CA PHE A 289 -0.84 -17.09 5.13
C PHE A 289 -0.52 -16.57 3.72
N ALA A 290 -1.07 -15.41 3.36
CA ALA A 290 -0.86 -14.79 2.04
C ALA A 290 0.59 -14.33 1.81
N LEU A 291 1.37 -14.12 2.89
CA LEU A 291 2.79 -13.73 2.79
C LEU A 291 3.71 -14.93 2.57
N ARG A 292 3.27 -16.14 2.89
CA ARG A 292 4.11 -17.33 2.85
C ARG A 292 4.39 -17.72 1.39
N PRO A 293 5.64 -18.08 1.04
CA PRO A 293 5.98 -18.53 -0.31
C PRO A 293 5.12 -19.72 -0.75
N TRP A 294 4.77 -19.77 -2.04
CA TRP A 294 4.03 -20.90 -2.62
C TRP A 294 4.81 -22.23 -2.57
N SER A 295 6.13 -22.17 -2.70
CA SER A 295 7.03 -23.32 -2.62
C SER A 295 8.30 -22.95 -1.84
N PHE A 296 8.85 -23.90 -1.09
CA PHE A 296 10.08 -23.73 -0.32
C PHE A 296 11.23 -24.56 -0.90
N GLU A 297 12.45 -24.06 -0.73
CA GLU A 297 13.65 -24.88 -0.91
C GLU A 297 13.77 -25.88 0.24
N GLU A 298 14.21 -27.11 -0.06
CA GLU A 298 14.31 -28.18 0.93
C GLU A 298 15.21 -27.77 2.13
N GLY A 299 14.69 -27.91 3.36
CA GLY A 299 15.46 -27.73 4.60
C GLY A 299 15.47 -26.33 5.22
N VAL A 300 14.77 -25.34 4.66
CA VAL A 300 14.71 -23.95 5.18
C VAL A 300 13.35 -23.60 5.83
N LEU A 301 12.57 -24.63 6.17
CA LEU A 301 11.20 -24.50 6.66
C LEU A 301 11.16 -24.09 8.12
N VAL A 302 10.31 -23.12 8.43
CA VAL A 302 9.91 -22.74 9.78
C VAL A 302 8.42 -23.02 9.96
N GLU A 303 8.01 -23.31 11.18
CA GLU A 303 6.63 -23.61 11.54
C GLU A 303 5.93 -22.37 12.11
N GLY A 304 4.90 -21.88 11.43
CA GLY A 304 3.98 -20.85 11.95
C GLY A 304 2.66 -21.45 12.42
N VAL A 305 1.63 -20.61 12.55
CA VAL A 305 0.25 -21.05 12.77
C VAL A 305 -0.25 -21.92 11.59
N ALA A 306 -1.05 -22.95 11.90
CA ALA A 306 -1.68 -23.80 10.88
C ALA A 306 -2.77 -23.04 10.12
N ASP A 307 -2.75 -23.15 8.79
CA ASP A 307 -3.82 -22.64 7.92
C ASP A 307 -5.04 -23.58 7.91
N ALA A 308 -6.06 -23.27 7.10
CA ALA A 308 -7.29 -24.08 7.04
C ALA A 308 -7.08 -25.52 6.55
N ASN A 309 -5.96 -25.81 5.88
CA ASN A 309 -5.57 -27.14 5.43
C ASN A 309 -4.61 -27.84 6.41
N GLY A 310 -4.28 -27.20 7.53
CA GLY A 310 -3.31 -27.70 8.51
C GLY A 310 -1.86 -27.42 8.13
N ASP A 311 -1.59 -26.63 7.08
CA ASP A 311 -0.24 -26.29 6.65
C ASP A 311 0.35 -25.19 7.55
N ARG A 312 1.54 -25.48 8.08
CA ARG A 312 2.29 -24.63 9.01
C ARG A 312 3.57 -24.09 8.38
N SER A 313 3.88 -24.50 7.17
CA SER A 313 5.12 -24.19 6.46
C SER A 313 5.26 -22.69 6.23
N SER A 314 6.35 -22.10 6.71
CA SER A 314 6.69 -20.69 6.58
C SER A 314 8.20 -20.51 6.39
N SER A 315 8.65 -19.26 6.21
CA SER A 315 10.07 -18.93 6.01
C SER A 315 10.69 -18.24 7.24
N SER A 316 11.98 -18.48 7.46
CA SER A 316 12.77 -17.77 8.47
C SER A 316 12.89 -16.26 8.21
N GLN A 317 12.78 -15.85 6.94
CA GLN A 317 12.74 -14.44 6.56
C GLN A 317 11.48 -13.75 7.10
N LEU A 318 10.30 -14.39 6.99
CA LEU A 318 9.07 -13.85 7.57
C LEU A 318 9.11 -13.84 9.09
N GLN A 319 9.71 -14.86 9.71
CA GLN A 319 9.83 -14.92 11.16
C GLN A 319 10.71 -13.79 11.74
N SER A 320 11.78 -13.44 11.03
CA SER A 320 12.73 -12.39 11.45
C SER A 320 12.38 -11.00 10.95
N GLY A 321 11.53 -10.88 9.93
CA GLY A 321 11.13 -9.61 9.33
C GLY A 321 10.27 -8.76 10.26
N GLU A 322 10.42 -7.44 10.14
CA GLU A 322 9.63 -6.49 10.93
C GLU A 322 8.40 -5.96 10.19
N PHE A 323 8.49 -5.88 8.86
CA PHE A 323 7.39 -5.56 7.97
C PHE A 323 7.43 -6.37 6.68
N ALA A 324 6.29 -6.44 6.00
CA ALA A 324 6.20 -6.99 4.65
C ALA A 324 5.31 -6.11 3.78
N LEU A 325 5.67 -6.05 2.51
CA LEU A 325 4.84 -5.49 1.45
C LEU A 325 4.33 -6.64 0.60
N MET A 326 3.08 -6.58 0.16
CA MET A 326 2.49 -7.60 -0.70
C MET A 326 1.72 -6.96 -1.85
N SER A 327 1.97 -7.46 -3.05
CA SER A 327 1.18 -7.23 -4.25
C SER A 327 0.44 -8.51 -4.60
N LEU A 328 -0.84 -8.39 -4.97
CA LEU A 328 -1.69 -9.51 -5.38
C LEU A 328 -1.36 -10.05 -6.79
N GLY A 329 -0.32 -9.53 -7.44
CA GLY A 329 0.11 -10.08 -8.72
C GLY A 329 -0.84 -9.72 -9.87
N ALA A 330 -0.76 -10.53 -10.93
CA ALA A 330 -1.47 -10.30 -12.17
C ALA A 330 -2.96 -10.63 -12.08
N ASP A 331 -3.33 -11.59 -11.23
CA ASP A 331 -4.71 -12.03 -11.06
C ASP A 331 -5.55 -11.09 -10.17
N ARG A 332 -4.86 -10.27 -9.35
CA ARG A 332 -5.42 -9.27 -8.42
C ARG A 332 -6.34 -9.89 -7.36
N ARG A 333 -6.12 -11.15 -7.00
CA ARG A 333 -6.94 -11.92 -6.07
C ARG A 333 -6.05 -12.57 -5.02
N GLU A 334 -6.70 -13.09 -3.99
CA GLU A 334 -6.03 -13.92 -2.98
C GLU A 334 -7.05 -14.85 -2.33
N THR A 335 -6.52 -15.88 -1.69
CA THR A 335 -7.25 -16.72 -0.74
C THR A 335 -6.65 -16.52 0.65
N PRO A 336 -7.31 -15.78 1.56
CA PRO A 336 -6.71 -15.40 2.85
C PRO A 336 -6.67 -16.54 3.89
N GLY A 337 -7.36 -17.66 3.64
CA GLY A 337 -7.50 -18.77 4.59
C GLY A 337 -6.46 -19.88 4.48
N THR A 338 -5.71 -19.91 3.37
CA THR A 338 -4.74 -20.98 3.07
C THR A 338 -3.53 -20.39 2.37
N ARG A 339 -2.36 -21.00 2.54
CA ARG A 339 -1.16 -20.62 1.77
C ARG A 339 -1.28 -21.10 0.32
N VAL A 340 -1.59 -22.38 0.14
CA VAL A 340 -1.76 -23.04 -1.16
C VAL A 340 -3.24 -23.31 -1.36
N ASP A 341 -3.84 -22.62 -2.32
CA ASP A 341 -5.26 -22.74 -2.66
C ASP A 341 -5.46 -23.44 -4.00
N GLU A 342 -6.60 -24.11 -4.20
CA GLU A 342 -6.90 -24.84 -5.45
C GLU A 342 -6.99 -23.92 -6.68
N SER A 343 -7.31 -22.64 -6.47
CA SER A 343 -7.41 -21.65 -7.55
C SER A 343 -6.06 -21.02 -7.92
N GLU A 344 -5.01 -21.34 -7.18
CA GLU A 344 -3.66 -20.77 -7.31
C GLU A 344 -3.61 -19.24 -7.22
N PHE A 345 -4.57 -18.60 -6.54
CA PHE A 345 -4.61 -17.14 -6.42
C PHE A 345 -3.45 -16.58 -5.59
N ASN A 346 -2.89 -17.38 -4.68
CA ASN A 346 -1.72 -16.93 -3.92
C ASN A 346 -0.38 -17.18 -4.64
N ARG A 347 -0.39 -17.79 -5.83
CA ARG A 347 0.82 -18.25 -6.51
C ARG A 347 1.63 -17.12 -7.14
N ASP A 348 0.97 -16.07 -7.63
CA ASP A 348 1.60 -14.92 -8.27
C ASP A 348 1.75 -13.71 -7.32
N ASN A 349 1.41 -13.88 -6.04
CA ASN A 349 1.71 -12.91 -5.00
C ASN A 349 3.19 -12.54 -5.01
N ILE A 350 3.46 -11.23 -4.97
CA ILE A 350 4.82 -10.69 -4.82
C ILE A 350 4.93 -10.18 -3.40
N VAL A 351 5.88 -10.73 -2.65
CA VAL A 351 6.12 -10.36 -1.25
C VAL A 351 7.55 -9.84 -1.12
N GLU A 352 7.69 -8.68 -0.47
CA GLU A 352 8.99 -8.08 -0.10
C GLU A 352 9.03 -7.92 1.41
N ILE A 353 10.10 -8.37 2.06
CA ILE A 353 10.22 -8.43 3.52
C ILE A 353 11.32 -7.48 3.98
N GLY A 354 10.99 -6.65 4.97
CA GLY A 354 11.91 -5.66 5.55
C GLY A 354 12.53 -6.09 6.88
N PRO A 355 13.74 -5.57 7.19
CA PRO A 355 14.51 -5.92 8.39
C PRO A 355 14.10 -5.17 9.67
#